data_AF-A0A9D9AJM9-F1
#
_entry.id   AF-A0A9D9AJM9-F1
#
_cell.length_a   1.000
_cell.length_b   1.000
_cell.length_c   1.000
_cell.angle_alpha   90.00
_cell.angle_beta   90.00
_cell.angle_gamma   90.00
#
_symmetry.space_group_name_H-M   'P 1'
#
loop_
_entity.id
_entity.type
_entity.pdbx_description
1 polymer ?
#
loop_
_entity_poly.entity_id
_entity_poly.type
_entity_poly.pdbx_seq_one_letter_code
_entity_poly.pdbx_strand_id
1 'polypeptide(L)'
;MQTRLVFSHQPGFPSPETLADFVRQGARGGLTNRDAALFANAMEQGALIAVLDSADQLIAMAGILPLLDDEFELGGALVRADMTGFGLQKYMVQARLAVFEARQIAAWSDLYTGAAHADYGAGSRKALAQAGFVPIAYEAGPRELREECATCTKPVPDGKTCCYQFFQAPQDGLPVSYTPGSISIRNSRDDRVMELDLPPID
;
A
#
# COMPACT_ATOMS: atom_id res chain seq x y z
N MET A 1 -17.34 -11.08 9.12
CA MET A 1 -16.31 -10.68 10.12
C MET A 1 -16.24 -9.17 10.15
N GLN A 2 -16.27 -8.55 11.32
CA GLN A 2 -16.18 -7.09 11.44
C GLN A 2 -14.71 -6.66 11.47
N THR A 3 -14.38 -5.65 10.67
CA THR A 3 -13.05 -5.09 10.52
C THR A 3 -13.14 -3.58 10.39
N ARG A 4 -12.06 -2.89 10.71
CA ARG A 4 -11.99 -1.43 10.62
C ARG A 4 -10.66 -1.00 10.01
N LEU A 5 -10.71 -0.03 9.12
CA LEU A 5 -9.54 0.73 8.72
C LEU A 5 -9.27 1.79 9.79
N VAL A 6 -8.00 2.04 10.10
CA VAL A 6 -7.57 3.09 11.03
C VAL A 6 -6.39 3.84 10.42
N PHE A 7 -6.32 5.15 10.68
CA PHE A 7 -5.22 6.01 10.26
C PHE A 7 -4.27 6.27 11.44
N SER A 8 -2.97 6.39 11.17
CA SER A 8 -1.93 6.55 12.22
C SER A 8 -2.06 7.81 13.07
N HIS A 9 -2.72 8.84 12.54
CA HIS A 9 -3.02 10.06 13.28
C HIS A 9 -4.29 9.97 14.14
N GLN A 10 -5.07 8.86 14.05
CA GLN A 10 -6.32 8.68 14.78
C GLN A 10 -6.14 7.86 16.07
N PRO A 11 -6.98 8.09 17.09
CA PRO A 11 -7.04 7.24 18.27
C PRO A 11 -7.33 5.77 17.90
N GLY A 12 -6.72 4.84 18.62
CA GLY A 12 -6.94 3.41 18.43
C GLY A 12 -6.15 2.79 17.26
N PHE A 13 -5.18 3.53 16.71
CA PHE A 13 -4.16 2.96 15.83
C PHE A 13 -3.25 1.97 16.60
N PRO A 14 -2.74 0.90 15.96
CA PRO A 14 -1.87 -0.06 16.64
C PRO A 14 -0.61 0.56 17.24
N SER A 15 -0.12 -0.03 18.32
CA SER A 15 1.15 0.40 18.91
C SER A 15 2.34 0.15 17.95
N PRO A 16 3.43 0.93 18.07
CA PRO A 16 4.62 0.75 17.24
C PRO A 16 5.22 -0.66 17.31
N GLU A 17 5.15 -1.31 18.47
CA GLU A 17 5.68 -2.67 18.68
C GLU A 17 4.96 -3.72 17.82
N THR A 18 3.63 -3.67 17.76
CA THR A 18 2.81 -4.58 16.96
C THR A 18 3.04 -4.37 15.47
N LEU A 19 3.17 -3.11 15.03
CA LEU A 19 3.48 -2.78 13.65
C LEU A 19 4.87 -3.31 13.25
N ALA A 20 5.88 -3.07 14.10
CA ALA A 20 7.23 -3.55 13.87
C ALA A 20 7.28 -5.08 13.80
N ASP A 21 6.50 -5.77 14.63
CA ASP A 21 6.42 -7.23 14.56
C ASP A 21 5.76 -7.72 13.28
N PHE A 22 4.67 -7.08 12.87
CA PHE A 22 3.99 -7.40 11.61
C PHE A 22 4.88 -7.15 10.38
N VAL A 23 5.64 -6.06 10.36
CA VAL A 23 6.63 -5.78 9.30
C VAL A 23 7.70 -6.86 9.27
N ARG A 24 8.25 -7.25 10.43
CA ARG A 24 9.25 -8.34 10.51
C ARG A 24 8.68 -9.67 10.02
N GLN A 25 7.45 -10.00 10.39
CA GLN A 25 6.78 -11.22 9.90
C GLN A 25 6.54 -11.15 8.38
N GLY A 26 6.08 -10.00 7.88
CA GLY A 26 5.93 -9.75 6.44
C GLY A 26 7.25 -9.89 5.68
N ALA A 27 8.34 -9.35 6.23
CA ALA A 27 9.67 -9.47 5.64
C ALA A 27 10.18 -10.91 5.62
N ARG A 28 9.99 -11.67 6.70
CA ARG A 28 10.30 -13.11 6.73
C ARG A 28 9.49 -13.91 5.71
N GLY A 29 8.26 -13.48 5.44
CA GLY A 29 7.41 -14.04 4.39
C GLY A 29 7.70 -13.55 2.97
N GLY A 30 8.67 -12.65 2.78
CA GLY A 30 8.98 -12.05 1.48
C GLY A 30 7.91 -11.09 0.96
N LEU A 31 7.04 -10.58 1.83
CA LEU A 31 5.93 -9.67 1.48
C LEU A 31 6.36 -8.19 1.44
N THR A 32 7.49 -7.86 2.06
CA THR A 32 8.15 -6.56 1.95
C THR A 32 9.66 -6.71 2.20
N ASN A 33 10.45 -5.86 1.58
CA ASN A 33 11.88 -5.67 1.84
C ASN A 33 12.16 -4.30 2.47
N ARG A 34 11.11 -3.54 2.84
CA ARG A 34 11.24 -2.21 3.44
C ARG A 34 11.65 -2.29 4.91
N ASP A 35 12.52 -1.37 5.32
CA ASP A 35 12.94 -1.24 6.71
C ASP A 35 11.76 -0.81 7.60
N ALA A 36 11.66 -1.38 8.80
CA ALA A 36 10.69 -0.96 9.80
C ALA A 36 10.79 0.54 10.14
N ALA A 37 11.99 1.14 10.02
CA ALA A 37 12.20 2.58 10.24
C ALA A 37 11.39 3.46 9.26
N LEU A 38 11.19 3.02 8.00
CA LEU A 38 10.38 3.77 7.03
C LEU A 38 8.90 3.83 7.46
N PHE A 39 8.39 2.72 8.02
CA PHE A 39 7.03 2.66 8.54
C PHE A 39 6.84 3.49 9.82
N ALA A 40 7.87 3.56 10.68
CA ALA A 40 7.84 4.41 11.86
C ALA A 40 7.74 5.90 11.47
N ASN A 41 8.52 6.33 10.47
CA ASN A 41 8.44 7.69 9.94
C ASN A 41 7.05 7.98 9.34
N ALA A 42 6.54 7.08 8.49
CA ALA A 42 5.19 7.23 7.93
C ALA A 42 4.09 7.31 9.00
N MET A 43 4.25 6.59 10.12
CA MET A 43 3.33 6.67 11.25
C MET A 43 3.39 8.03 11.94
N GLU A 44 4.59 8.58 12.18
CA GLU A 44 4.75 9.92 12.77
C GLU A 44 4.16 11.02 11.88
N GLN A 45 4.21 10.85 10.56
CA GLN A 45 3.59 11.76 9.58
C GLN A 45 2.07 11.58 9.44
N GLY A 46 1.46 10.62 10.15
CA GLY A 46 0.04 10.30 9.98
C GLY A 46 -0.30 9.65 8.63
N ALA A 47 0.71 9.13 7.93
CA ALA A 47 0.68 8.61 6.57
C ALA A 47 0.68 7.08 6.50
N LEU A 48 0.58 6.41 7.66
CA LEU A 48 0.40 4.96 7.78
C LEU A 48 -1.08 4.62 8.01
N ILE A 49 -1.55 3.55 7.39
CA ILE A 49 -2.90 2.98 7.55
C ILE A 49 -2.84 1.52 7.93
N ALA A 50 -3.81 1.08 8.72
CA ALA A 50 -3.94 -0.31 9.15
C ALA A 50 -5.40 -0.78 9.02
N VAL A 51 -5.58 -2.09 8.85
CA VAL A 51 -6.87 -2.77 8.94
C VAL A 51 -6.81 -3.73 10.11
N LEU A 52 -7.75 -3.62 11.03
CA LEU A 52 -7.85 -4.42 12.24
C LEU A 52 -9.10 -5.28 12.21
N ASP A 53 -9.03 -6.47 12.80
CA ASP A 53 -10.23 -7.25 13.12
C ASP A 53 -10.88 -6.79 14.43
N SER A 54 -12.00 -7.43 14.78
CA SER A 54 -12.75 -7.15 16.01
C SER A 54 -11.99 -7.46 17.31
N ALA A 55 -10.83 -8.12 17.24
CA ALA A 55 -9.95 -8.39 18.37
C ALA A 55 -8.69 -7.51 18.32
N ASP A 56 -8.74 -6.41 17.56
CA ASP A 56 -7.65 -5.46 17.33
C ASP A 56 -6.36 -6.11 16.78
N GLN A 57 -6.50 -7.26 16.12
CA GLN A 57 -5.36 -7.91 15.46
C GLN A 57 -5.17 -7.30 14.07
N LEU A 58 -3.90 -7.10 13.72
CA LEU A 58 -3.52 -6.52 12.44
C LEU A 58 -3.80 -7.51 11.29
N ILE A 59 -4.66 -7.09 10.36
CA ILE A 59 -4.98 -7.81 9.13
C ILE A 59 -4.11 -7.30 7.98
N ALA A 60 -4.00 -5.98 7.85
CA ALA A 60 -3.28 -5.37 6.75
C ALA A 60 -2.69 -4.03 7.19
N MET A 61 -1.64 -3.60 6.50
CA MET A 61 -1.01 -2.31 6.72
C MET A 61 -0.51 -1.78 5.39
N ALA A 62 -0.55 -0.47 5.20
CA ALA A 62 0.08 0.20 4.07
C ALA A 62 0.49 1.61 4.48
N GLY A 63 1.44 2.22 3.75
CA GLY A 63 1.89 3.58 4.04
C GLY A 63 2.15 4.39 2.80
N ILE A 64 2.34 5.68 3.01
CA ILE A 64 3.05 6.56 2.09
C ILE A 64 4.44 6.70 2.69
N LEU A 65 5.45 6.14 2.03
CA LEU A 65 6.80 6.07 2.55
C LEU A 65 7.65 7.13 1.86
N PRO A 66 8.45 7.92 2.59
CA PRO A 66 9.37 8.84 1.96
C PRO A 66 10.44 8.07 1.18
N LEU A 67 10.73 8.57 0.00
CA LEU A 67 11.92 8.26 -0.80
C LEU A 67 12.86 9.48 -0.67
N LEU A 68 13.95 9.48 -1.43
CA LEU A 68 14.90 10.58 -1.53
C LEU A 68 14.36 11.69 -2.43
N ASP A 69 15.04 12.84 -2.37
CA ASP A 69 14.77 13.98 -3.24
C ASP A 69 13.29 14.46 -3.21
N ASP A 70 12.68 14.37 -2.02
CA ASP A 70 11.27 14.72 -1.77
C ASP A 70 10.25 13.87 -2.57
N GLU A 71 10.66 12.68 -3.00
CA GLU A 71 9.78 11.68 -3.63
C GLU A 71 9.09 10.79 -2.58
N PHE A 72 7.98 10.17 -2.94
CA PHE A 72 7.17 9.34 -2.06
C PHE A 72 6.72 8.05 -2.75
N GLU A 73 6.65 6.97 -1.98
CA GLU A 73 6.11 5.69 -2.41
C GLU A 73 4.72 5.47 -1.82
N LEU A 74 3.72 5.23 -2.66
CA LEU A 74 2.45 4.60 -2.27
C LEU A 74 2.67 3.09 -1.99
N GLY A 75 3.38 2.80 -0.91
CA GLY A 75 4.09 1.54 -0.69
C GLY A 75 3.63 0.71 0.51
N GLY A 76 4.39 -0.35 0.78
CA GLY A 76 4.30 -1.12 2.02
C GLY A 76 2.98 -1.85 2.27
N ALA A 77 2.23 -2.17 1.21
CA ALA A 77 0.90 -2.79 1.30
C ALA A 77 0.99 -4.29 1.65
N LEU A 78 0.99 -4.58 2.94
CA LEU A 78 1.03 -5.91 3.53
C LEU A 78 -0.39 -6.37 3.88
N VAL A 79 -0.72 -7.62 3.54
CA VAL A 79 -1.99 -8.27 3.90
C VAL A 79 -1.68 -9.65 4.46
N ARG A 80 -2.27 -10.00 5.61
CA ARG A 80 -2.18 -11.32 6.21
C ARG A 80 -2.64 -12.38 5.22
N ALA A 81 -1.93 -13.49 5.11
CA ALA A 81 -2.12 -14.46 4.02
C ALA A 81 -3.55 -15.05 3.97
N ASP A 82 -4.14 -15.35 5.12
CA ASP A 82 -5.52 -15.82 5.30
C ASP A 82 -6.59 -14.76 4.97
N MET A 83 -6.18 -13.50 4.80
CA MET A 83 -7.03 -12.35 4.50
C MET A 83 -6.90 -11.88 3.05
N THR A 84 -6.15 -12.62 2.23
CA THR A 84 -6.11 -12.40 0.78
C THR A 84 -7.44 -12.78 0.12
N GLY A 85 -7.77 -12.17 -1.03
CA GLY A 85 -9.03 -12.41 -1.76
C GLY A 85 -10.17 -11.43 -1.44
N PHE A 86 -10.08 -10.68 -0.35
CA PHE A 86 -11.01 -9.58 -0.04
C PHE A 86 -10.72 -8.27 -0.81
N GLY A 87 -9.69 -8.23 -1.66
CA GLY A 87 -9.38 -7.01 -2.42
C GLY A 87 -8.96 -5.81 -1.57
N LEU A 88 -8.50 -6.03 -0.33
CA LEU A 88 -8.08 -4.97 0.61
C LEU A 88 -7.05 -3.99 0.02
N GLN A 89 -6.19 -4.47 -0.89
CA GLN A 89 -5.22 -3.62 -1.59
C GLN A 89 -5.89 -2.45 -2.34
N LYS A 90 -7.05 -2.67 -2.96
CA LYS A 90 -7.81 -1.61 -3.65
C LYS A 90 -8.25 -0.52 -2.67
N TYR A 91 -8.83 -0.91 -1.55
CA TYR A 91 -9.31 0.01 -0.53
C TYR A 91 -8.15 0.77 0.13
N MET A 92 -7.04 0.08 0.40
CA MET A 92 -5.84 0.71 0.93
C MET A 92 -5.20 1.69 -0.06
N VAL A 93 -5.24 1.44 -1.38
CA VAL A 93 -4.82 2.45 -2.38
C VAL A 93 -5.65 3.72 -2.22
N GLN A 94 -6.98 3.61 -2.23
CA GLN A 94 -7.87 4.78 -2.14
C GLN A 94 -7.71 5.53 -0.81
N ALA A 95 -7.60 4.82 0.30
CA ALA A 95 -7.35 5.42 1.61
C ALA A 95 -6.03 6.18 1.65
N ARG A 96 -4.94 5.61 1.11
CA ARG A 96 -3.64 6.30 1.06
C ARG A 96 -3.66 7.51 0.13
N LEU A 97 -4.31 7.44 -1.03
CA LEU A 97 -4.44 8.60 -1.92
C LEU A 97 -5.18 9.76 -1.24
N ALA A 98 -6.25 9.43 -0.51
CA ALA A 98 -7.01 10.43 0.20
C ALA A 98 -6.24 11.02 1.40
N VAL A 99 -5.39 10.22 2.08
CA VAL A 99 -4.45 10.74 3.09
C VAL A 99 -3.38 11.64 2.45
N PHE A 100 -2.81 11.22 1.31
CA PHE A 100 -1.81 11.98 0.56
C PHE A 100 -2.32 13.37 0.20
N GLU A 101 -3.55 13.44 -0.31
CA GLU A 101 -4.23 14.69 -0.67
C GLU A 101 -4.59 15.53 0.55
N ALA A 102 -5.28 14.94 1.54
CA ALA A 102 -5.75 15.68 2.72
C ALA A 102 -4.60 16.29 3.54
N ARG A 103 -3.46 15.59 3.59
CA ARG A 103 -2.27 16.01 4.33
C ARG A 103 -1.32 16.87 3.50
N GLN A 104 -1.60 17.05 2.20
CA GLN A 104 -0.74 17.81 1.27
C GLN A 104 0.73 17.36 1.37
N ILE A 105 0.96 16.05 1.36
CA ILE A 105 2.28 15.47 1.63
C ILE A 105 3.32 15.96 0.61
N ALA A 106 2.97 15.93 -0.68
CA ALA A 106 3.80 16.42 -1.78
C ALA A 106 2.96 16.65 -3.04
N ALA A 107 3.60 17.09 -4.12
CA ALA A 107 2.95 17.11 -5.43
C ALA A 107 2.71 15.69 -5.93
N TRP A 108 1.66 15.52 -6.74
CA TRP A 108 1.33 14.21 -7.31
C TRP A 108 2.41 13.65 -8.23
N SER A 109 3.21 14.50 -8.87
CA SER A 109 4.37 14.07 -9.67
C SER A 109 5.40 13.28 -8.86
N ASP A 110 5.44 13.50 -7.55
CA ASP A 110 6.49 12.94 -6.70
C ASP A 110 6.01 11.62 -6.05
N LEU A 111 4.81 11.16 -6.41
CA LEU A 111 4.21 9.93 -5.89
C LEU A 111 4.38 8.76 -6.87
N TYR A 112 5.10 7.75 -6.41
CA TYR A 112 5.45 6.55 -7.16
C TYR A 112 4.96 5.28 -6.45
N THR A 113 4.98 4.15 -7.14
CA THR A 113 4.72 2.84 -6.52
C THR A 113 5.24 1.70 -7.37
N GLY A 114 5.56 0.58 -6.73
CA GLY A 114 5.88 -0.68 -7.40
C GLY A 114 4.74 -1.69 -7.25
N ALA A 115 4.42 -2.41 -8.32
CA ALA A 115 3.53 -3.56 -8.25
C ALA A 115 4.14 -4.75 -8.98
N ALA A 116 3.93 -5.96 -8.43
CA ALA A 116 4.46 -7.18 -9.01
C ALA A 116 4.07 -7.30 -10.50
N HIS A 117 5.01 -7.78 -11.33
CA HIS A 117 4.80 -7.93 -12.78
C HIS A 117 3.63 -8.86 -13.10
N ALA A 118 3.11 -8.79 -14.33
CA ALA A 118 1.94 -9.53 -14.81
C ALA A 118 1.96 -11.02 -14.46
N ASP A 119 3.14 -11.61 -14.53
CA ASP A 119 3.37 -13.04 -14.32
C ASP A 119 3.30 -13.46 -12.84
N TYR A 120 3.20 -12.48 -11.91
CA TYR A 120 3.26 -12.69 -10.46
C TYR A 120 2.03 -12.19 -9.69
N GLY A 121 1.13 -11.41 -10.32
CA GLY A 121 -0.08 -10.94 -9.65
C GLY A 121 -0.83 -9.81 -10.36
N ALA A 122 -1.95 -10.12 -11.02
CA ALA A 122 -2.75 -9.14 -11.75
C ALA A 122 -3.49 -8.11 -10.86
N GLY A 123 -3.69 -8.41 -9.57
CA GLY A 123 -4.55 -7.64 -8.67
C GLY A 123 -4.06 -6.22 -8.39
N SER A 124 -2.80 -6.07 -7.96
CA SER A 124 -2.26 -4.75 -7.58
C SER A 124 -2.15 -3.80 -8.76
N ARG A 125 -1.67 -4.29 -9.93
CA ARG A 125 -1.56 -3.45 -11.14
C ARG A 125 -2.92 -2.98 -11.63
N LYS A 126 -3.94 -3.86 -11.61
CA LYS A 126 -5.31 -3.47 -11.96
C LYS A 126 -5.84 -2.40 -11.01
N ALA A 127 -5.59 -2.53 -9.71
CA ALA A 127 -6.01 -1.54 -8.73
C ALA A 127 -5.32 -0.18 -8.94
N LEU A 128 -4.01 -0.18 -9.26
CA LEU A 128 -3.26 1.04 -9.57
C LEU A 128 -3.75 1.70 -10.86
N ALA A 129 -3.93 0.94 -11.94
CA ALA A 129 -4.45 1.46 -13.21
C ALA A 129 -5.87 2.03 -13.04
N GLN A 130 -6.73 1.37 -12.26
CA GLN A 130 -8.07 1.88 -11.93
C GLN A 130 -8.03 3.14 -11.07
N ALA A 131 -6.98 3.32 -10.27
CA ALA A 131 -6.76 4.52 -9.50
C ALA A 131 -6.16 5.67 -10.34
N GLY A 132 -5.74 5.42 -11.58
CA GLY A 132 -5.18 6.42 -12.51
C GLY A 132 -3.66 6.47 -12.58
N PHE A 133 -2.94 5.58 -11.89
CA PHE A 133 -1.49 5.48 -11.99
C PHE A 133 -1.06 5.04 -13.38
N VAL A 134 0.02 5.65 -13.89
CA VAL A 134 0.56 5.38 -15.22
C VAL A 134 1.85 4.56 -15.08
N PRO A 135 2.01 3.47 -15.84
CA PRO A 135 3.26 2.72 -15.83
C PRO A 135 4.41 3.57 -16.39
N ILE A 136 5.57 3.50 -15.74
CA ILE A 136 6.79 4.20 -16.17
C ILE A 136 7.88 3.19 -16.52
N ALA A 137 8.85 3.64 -17.32
CA ALA A 137 10.06 2.86 -17.63
C ALA A 137 10.85 2.58 -16.34
N TYR A 138 11.58 1.46 -16.32
CA TYR A 138 12.39 1.08 -15.16
C TYR A 138 13.32 2.21 -14.71
N GLU A 139 14.00 2.87 -15.64
CA GLU A 139 14.98 3.94 -15.42
C GLU A 139 14.37 5.24 -14.90
N ALA A 140 13.08 5.45 -15.16
CA ALA A 140 12.34 6.60 -14.67
C ALA A 140 11.85 6.42 -13.24
N GLY A 141 11.93 5.20 -12.68
CA GLY A 141 11.59 4.96 -11.28
C GLY A 141 12.64 5.53 -10.32
N PRO A 142 12.21 6.05 -9.15
CA PRO A 142 13.09 6.43 -8.04
C PRO A 142 14.13 5.36 -7.73
N ARG A 143 15.33 5.78 -7.34
CA ARG A 143 16.46 4.87 -7.10
C ARG A 143 16.08 3.79 -6.08
N GLU A 144 15.37 4.13 -5.01
CA GLU A 144 15.03 3.20 -3.93
C GLU A 144 13.92 2.21 -4.27
N LEU A 145 13.07 2.53 -5.27
CA LEU A 145 12.19 1.53 -5.87
C LEU A 145 12.99 0.59 -6.78
N ARG A 146 13.93 1.13 -7.56
CA ARG A 146 14.80 0.32 -8.44
C ARG A 146 15.71 -0.61 -7.65
N GLU A 147 16.15 -0.22 -6.47
CA GLU A 147 16.95 -1.04 -5.56
C GLU A 147 16.20 -2.26 -5.04
N GLU A 148 14.86 -2.23 -4.98
CA GLU A 148 14.06 -3.43 -4.66
C GLU A 148 14.24 -4.55 -5.70
N CYS A 149 14.57 -4.19 -6.94
CA CYS A 149 14.82 -5.17 -7.99
C CYS A 149 16.15 -5.91 -7.82
N ALA A 150 17.07 -5.44 -6.96
CA ALA A 150 18.36 -6.09 -6.73
C ALA A 150 18.21 -7.50 -6.13
N THR A 151 17.13 -7.74 -5.40
CA THR A 151 16.80 -9.06 -4.83
C THR A 151 16.04 -9.97 -5.80
N CYS A 152 15.74 -9.50 -7.01
CA CYS A 152 14.97 -10.22 -8.01
C CYS A 152 15.85 -10.96 -9.00
N THR A 153 15.50 -12.22 -9.26
CA THR A 153 16.22 -13.11 -10.19
C THR A 153 15.46 -13.33 -11.51
N LYS A 154 14.40 -12.55 -11.76
CA LYS A 154 13.43 -12.81 -12.84
C LYS A 154 13.41 -11.67 -13.86
N PRO A 155 13.31 -11.97 -15.17
CA PRO A 155 13.33 -10.97 -16.22
C PRO A 155 12.02 -10.15 -16.27
N VAL A 156 12.14 -8.86 -16.56
CA VAL A 156 11.06 -7.96 -17.01
C VAL A 156 11.08 -7.81 -18.54
N PRO A 157 9.98 -7.33 -19.18
CA PRO A 157 9.83 -7.25 -20.64
C PRO A 157 10.92 -6.51 -21.43
N ASP A 158 11.81 -5.78 -20.78
CA ASP A 158 12.93 -5.04 -21.40
C ASP A 158 14.31 -5.71 -21.20
N GLY A 159 14.33 -6.99 -20.80
CA GLY A 159 15.57 -7.77 -20.63
C GLY A 159 16.35 -7.48 -19.33
N LYS A 160 15.84 -6.60 -18.46
CA LYS A 160 16.35 -6.37 -17.10
C LYS A 160 15.76 -7.39 -16.12
N THR A 161 16.32 -7.50 -14.91
CA THR A 161 15.75 -8.33 -13.84
C THR A 161 15.04 -7.47 -12.81
N CYS A 162 13.71 -7.55 -12.75
CA CYS A 162 12.92 -6.99 -11.66
C CYS A 162 11.63 -7.80 -11.47
N CYS A 163 11.11 -7.87 -10.25
CA CYS A 163 9.82 -8.51 -10.00
C CYS A 163 8.65 -7.52 -10.13
N TYR A 164 8.93 -6.23 -10.35
CA TYR A 164 7.98 -5.14 -10.27
C TYR A 164 7.91 -4.35 -11.58
N GLN A 165 6.72 -3.84 -11.87
CA GLN A 165 6.49 -2.73 -12.79
C GLN A 165 6.28 -1.47 -11.94
N PHE A 166 6.92 -0.37 -12.32
CA PHE A 166 6.79 0.90 -11.62
C PHE A 166 5.69 1.76 -12.23
N PHE A 167 5.10 2.59 -11.38
CA PHE A 167 4.04 3.50 -11.73
C PHE A 167 4.27 4.85 -11.06
N GLN A 168 3.77 5.90 -11.70
CA GLN A 168 3.77 7.27 -11.19
C GLN A 168 2.34 7.83 -11.23
N ALA A 169 1.99 8.65 -10.25
CA ALA A 169 0.79 9.45 -10.33
C ALA A 169 0.97 10.61 -11.35
N PRO A 170 -0.07 10.99 -12.10
CA PRO A 170 0.01 12.10 -13.05
C PRO A 170 0.14 13.44 -12.31
N GLN A 171 0.73 14.43 -12.97
CA GLN A 171 0.97 15.76 -12.39
C GLN A 171 -0.31 16.47 -11.93
N ASP A 172 -1.40 16.28 -12.67
CA ASP A 172 -2.70 16.93 -12.39
C ASP A 172 -3.50 16.22 -11.28
N GLY A 173 -2.93 15.17 -10.69
CA GLY A 173 -3.53 14.40 -9.61
C GLY A 173 -4.40 13.22 -10.05
N LEU A 174 -4.85 12.46 -9.05
CA LEU A 174 -5.61 11.23 -9.24
C LEU A 174 -7.07 11.42 -8.81
N PRO A 175 -8.01 10.68 -9.42
CA PRO A 175 -9.38 10.63 -8.92
C PRO A 175 -9.40 9.92 -7.55
N VAL A 176 -9.45 10.71 -6.48
CA VAL A 176 -9.60 10.20 -5.11
C VAL A 176 -11.06 9.85 -4.86
N SER A 177 -11.33 8.56 -4.59
CA SER A 177 -12.68 8.03 -4.41
C SER A 177 -12.87 7.37 -3.04
N TYR A 178 -12.43 8.05 -1.99
CA TYR A 178 -12.59 7.58 -0.62
C TYR A 178 -13.89 8.12 0.00
N THR A 179 -14.81 7.21 0.35
CA THR A 179 -16.07 7.55 1.02
C THR A 179 -16.11 6.84 2.37
N PRO A 180 -16.16 7.59 3.49
CA PRO A 180 -16.34 7.00 4.82
C PRO A 180 -17.65 6.22 4.93
N GLY A 181 -17.67 5.23 5.81
CA GLY A 181 -18.82 4.37 6.08
C GLY A 181 -18.47 2.89 6.06
N SER A 182 -19.47 2.04 6.19
CA SER A 182 -19.28 0.59 6.23
C SER A 182 -19.59 -0.06 4.88
N ILE A 183 -18.71 -0.96 4.46
CA ILE A 183 -18.86 -1.72 3.22
C ILE A 183 -18.79 -3.23 3.46
N SER A 184 -19.60 -3.98 2.72
CA SER A 184 -19.57 -5.44 2.75
C SER A 184 -18.77 -5.97 1.57
N ILE A 185 -17.78 -6.82 1.86
CA ILE A 185 -16.82 -7.35 0.91
C ILE A 185 -16.86 -8.87 0.95
N ARG A 186 -17.12 -9.49 -0.21
CA ARG A 186 -17.05 -10.94 -0.38
C ARG A 186 -15.65 -11.35 -0.82
N ASN A 187 -15.09 -12.37 -0.18
CA ASN A 187 -13.82 -12.96 -0.57
C ASN A 187 -13.96 -13.68 -1.92
N SER A 188 -13.10 -13.37 -2.88
CA SER A 188 -13.13 -13.98 -4.22
C SER A 188 -12.68 -15.44 -4.27
N ARG A 189 -12.14 -15.99 -3.18
CA ARG A 189 -11.57 -17.34 -3.12
C ARG A 189 -12.42 -18.31 -2.31
N ASP A 190 -13.10 -17.84 -1.27
CA ASP A 190 -13.75 -18.70 -0.27
C ASP A 190 -15.14 -18.21 0.21
N ASP A 191 -15.72 -17.22 -0.46
CA ASP A 191 -17.07 -16.70 -0.19
C ASP A 191 -17.31 -16.09 1.20
N ARG A 192 -16.30 -16.02 2.07
CA ARG A 192 -16.43 -15.32 3.36
C ARG A 192 -16.79 -13.86 3.13
N VAL A 193 -17.55 -13.29 4.06
CA VAL A 193 -17.95 -11.88 4.03
C VAL A 193 -17.25 -11.11 5.15
N MET A 194 -16.67 -9.98 4.78
CA MET A 194 -16.04 -9.00 5.64
C MET A 194 -16.87 -7.71 5.61
N GLU A 195 -17.21 -7.21 6.78
CA GLU A 195 -17.69 -5.84 6.93
C GLU A 195 -16.46 -4.99 7.27
N LEU A 196 -16.12 -4.04 6.39
CA LEU A 196 -15.02 -3.11 6.57
C LEU A 196 -15.57 -1.73 6.84
N ASP A 197 -15.25 -1.19 8.02
CA ASP A 197 -15.55 0.18 8.38
C ASP A 197 -14.44 1.13 7.90
N LEU A 198 -14.83 2.18 7.19
CA LEU A 198 -13.94 3.21 6.63
C LEU A 198 -14.17 4.52 7.40
N PRO A 199 -13.21 4.95 8.25
CA PRO A 199 -13.37 6.18 9.03
C PRO A 199 -13.23 7.43 8.14
N PRO A 200 -13.69 8.61 8.59
CA PRO A 200 -13.34 9.88 7.94
C PRO A 200 -11.82 10.10 7.90
N ILE A 201 -11.38 10.84 6.89
CA ILE A 201 -10.01 11.35 6.78
C ILE A 201 -10.07 12.78 7.28
N ASP A 202 -9.60 12.99 8.51
CA ASP A 202 -9.55 14.31 9.15
C ASP A 202 -8.28 15.07 8.76
#